data_AF-Q8KH14-F1
#
_entry.id   AF-Q8KH14-F1
#
_cell.length_a   1.000
_cell.length_b   1.000
_cell.length_c   1.000
_cell.angle_alpha   90.00
_cell.angle_beta   90.00
_cell.angle_gamma   90.00
#
_symmetry.space_group_name_H-M   'P 1'
#
loop_
_entity.id
_entity.type
_entity.pdbx_description
1 polymer ?
#
loop_
_entity_poly.entity_id
_entity_poly.type
_entity_poly.pdbx_seq_one_letter_code
_entity_poly.pdbx_strand_id
1 'polypeptide(L)'
;MKEAPAIPDLPGLPETVGEPTLVLEEDGFRVFATELTIMWRWDIYNGDAHVHTGCAQHPESCVVAARSKIRFLRRPTVAMLLGGEGQ
;
A
#
# COMPACT_ATOMS: atom_id res chain seq x y z
N MET A 1 10.13 -7.32 14.59
CA MET A 1 9.24 -7.34 13.41
C MET A 1 8.28 -6.17 13.58
N LYS A 2 8.17 -5.26 12.60
CA LYS A 2 7.16 -4.18 12.65
C LYS A 2 5.80 -4.84 12.37
N GLU A 3 4.83 -4.62 13.25
CA GLU A 3 3.49 -5.19 13.14
C GLU A 3 2.80 -4.72 11.85
N ALA A 4 2.14 -5.63 11.15
CA ALA A 4 1.38 -5.28 9.96
C ALA A 4 0.13 -4.48 10.40
N PRO A 5 -0.17 -3.34 9.77
CA PRO A 5 -1.35 -2.56 10.13
C PRO A 5 -2.62 -3.38 9.84
N ALA A 6 -3.64 -3.19 10.68
CA ALA A 6 -4.98 -3.68 10.37
C ALA A 6 -5.42 -3.06 9.04
N ILE A 7 -5.69 -3.92 8.06
CA ILE A 7 -6.10 -3.47 6.73
C ILE A 7 -7.46 -2.80 6.89
N PRO A 8 -7.67 -1.58 6.36
CA PRO A 8 -8.98 -0.96 6.40
C PRO A 8 -9.98 -1.81 5.63
N ASP A 9 -11.09 -2.15 6.29
CA ASP A 9 -12.22 -2.82 5.67
C ASP A 9 -12.83 -1.90 4.61
N LEU A 10 -12.94 -2.39 3.38
CA LEU A 10 -13.43 -1.62 2.25
C LEU A 10 -14.64 -2.36 1.67
N PRO A 11 -15.86 -1.78 1.76
CA PRO A 11 -17.07 -2.42 1.27
C PRO A 11 -16.94 -2.85 -0.20
N GLY A 12 -17.29 -4.10 -0.49
CA GLY A 12 -17.26 -4.67 -1.84
C GLY A 12 -15.92 -5.27 -2.26
N LEU A 13 -14.92 -5.34 -1.37
CA LEU A 13 -13.73 -6.14 -1.62
C LEU A 13 -14.00 -7.64 -1.38
N PRO A 14 -13.35 -8.53 -2.16
CA PRO A 14 -13.34 -9.96 -1.88
C PRO A 14 -12.73 -10.25 -0.49
N GLU A 15 -13.14 -11.37 0.12
CA GLU A 15 -12.65 -11.82 1.42
C GLU A 15 -11.12 -12.01 1.44
N THR A 16 -10.50 -11.70 2.58
CA THR A 16 -9.08 -11.93 2.83
C THR A 16 -8.81 -13.41 3.10
N VAL A 17 -7.81 -13.97 2.42
CA VAL A 17 -7.39 -15.38 2.57
C VAL A 17 -6.23 -15.51 3.56
N GLY A 18 -5.39 -14.48 3.66
CA GLY A 18 -4.18 -14.49 4.49
C GLY A 18 -3.93 -13.15 5.19
N GLU A 19 -2.86 -13.13 5.98
CA GLU A 19 -2.42 -11.93 6.69
C GLU A 19 -1.66 -10.97 5.75
N PRO A 20 -1.78 -9.65 5.97
CA PRO A 20 -0.97 -8.67 5.27
C PRO A 20 0.52 -8.92 5.48
N THR A 21 1.25 -9.06 4.36
CA THR A 21 2.69 -9.30 4.35
C THR A 21 3.43 -8.07 3.83
N LEU A 22 4.47 -7.63 4.54
CA LEU A 22 5.35 -6.55 4.05
C LEU A 22 6.14 -7.06 2.83
N VAL A 23 5.89 -6.48 1.66
CA VAL A 23 6.52 -6.87 0.38
C VAL A 23 7.52 -5.86 -0.15
N LEU A 24 7.49 -4.61 0.35
CA LEU A 24 8.43 -3.55 -0.03
C LEU A 24 8.58 -2.52 1.10
N GLU A 25 9.81 -2.13 1.41
CA GLU A 25 10.14 -0.94 2.20
C GLU A 25 11.14 -0.10 1.38
N GLU A 26 10.73 1.08 0.92
CA GLU A 26 11.51 1.91 -0.01
C GLU A 26 11.20 3.40 0.21
N ASP A 27 12.24 4.25 0.36
CA ASP A 27 12.12 5.71 0.49
C ASP A 27 11.14 6.19 1.59
N GLY A 28 11.06 5.47 2.73
CA GLY A 28 10.13 5.78 3.82
C GLY A 28 8.71 5.26 3.63
N PHE A 29 8.42 4.66 2.47
CA PHE A 29 7.17 3.96 2.22
C PHE A 29 7.26 2.48 2.61
N ARG A 30 6.17 1.95 3.15
CA ARG A 30 5.96 0.52 3.41
C ARG A 30 4.81 0.03 2.56
N VAL A 31 4.95 -1.14 1.96
CA VAL A 31 3.91 -1.77 1.14
C VAL A 31 3.57 -3.13 1.70
N PHE A 32 2.30 -3.30 2.05
CA PHE A 32 1.76 -4.58 2.49
C PHE A 32 0.92 -5.17 1.37
N ALA A 33 1.12 -6.45 1.06
CA ALA A 33 0.27 -7.19 0.15
C ALA A 33 -0.56 -8.20 0.94
N THR A 34 -1.83 -8.34 0.56
CA THR A 34 -2.78 -9.25 1.20
C THR A 34 -3.47 -10.06 0.13
N GLU A 35 -3.46 -11.38 0.29
CA GLU A 35 -4.19 -12.27 -0.58
C GLU A 35 -5.69 -12.15 -0.30
N LEU A 36 -6.45 -11.93 -1.38
CA LEU A 36 -7.89 -12.02 -1.41
C LEU A 36 -8.28 -13.25 -2.24
N THR A 37 -9.53 -13.70 -2.12
CA THR A 37 -10.00 -14.95 -2.77
C THR A 37 -9.76 -15.06 -4.27
N ILE A 38 -9.67 -13.94 -4.99
CA ILE A 38 -9.50 -13.91 -6.45
C ILE A 38 -8.29 -13.09 -6.93
N MET A 39 -7.59 -12.39 -6.03
CA MET A 39 -6.53 -11.44 -6.39
C MET A 39 -5.72 -11.03 -5.17
N TRP A 40 -4.74 -10.17 -5.38
CA TRP A 40 -3.94 -9.57 -4.32
C TRP A 40 -4.28 -8.10 -4.17
N ARG A 41 -4.53 -7.66 -2.95
CA ARG A 41 -4.57 -6.25 -2.57
C ARG A 41 -3.17 -5.82 -2.15
N TRP A 42 -2.80 -4.58 -2.44
CA TRP A 42 -1.61 -3.97 -1.90
C TRP A 42 -1.88 -2.56 -1.40
N ASP A 43 -1.33 -2.23 -0.24
CA ASP A 43 -1.53 -0.97 0.46
C ASP A 43 -0.19 -0.29 0.70
N ILE A 44 -0.10 0.99 0.34
CA ILE A 44 1.09 1.83 0.57
C ILE A 44 0.84 2.70 1.80
N TYR A 45 1.82 2.70 2.68
CA TYR A 45 1.90 3.56 3.85
C TYR A 45 3.12 4.46 3.77
N ASN A 46 2.98 5.71 4.21
CA ASN A 46 4.09 6.65 4.45
C ASN A 46 4.14 6.96 5.94
N GLY A 47 5.18 6.49 6.64
CA GLY A 47 5.09 6.37 8.10
C GLY A 47 3.88 5.51 8.45
N ASP A 48 3.01 5.98 9.34
CA ASP A 48 1.79 5.28 9.76
C ASP A 48 0.54 5.68 8.93
N ALA A 49 0.66 6.67 8.04
CA ALA A 49 -0.44 7.11 7.20
C ALA A 49 -0.63 6.17 6.01
N HIS A 50 -1.84 5.63 5.84
CA HIS A 50 -2.26 4.94 4.61
C HIS A 50 -2.45 5.96 3.49
N VAL A 51 -1.79 5.76 2.35
CA VAL A 51 -1.80 6.73 1.23
C VAL A 51 -2.37 6.17 -0.07
N HIS A 52 -2.42 4.85 -0.22
CA HIS A 52 -2.98 4.24 -1.43
C HIS A 52 -3.32 2.76 -1.24
N THR A 53 -4.36 2.32 -1.94
CA THR A 53 -4.69 0.90 -2.14
C THR A 53 -4.73 0.61 -3.63
N GLY A 54 -4.20 -0.54 -4.03
CA GLY A 54 -4.36 -1.11 -5.36
C GLY A 54 -4.57 -2.63 -5.31
N CYS A 55 -4.73 -3.23 -6.48
CA CYS A 55 -4.80 -4.68 -6.62
C CYS A 55 -3.92 -5.17 -7.78
N ALA A 56 -3.59 -6.46 -7.76
CA ALA A 56 -2.92 -7.17 -8.84
C ALA A 56 -3.32 -8.66 -8.83
N GLN A 57 -3.11 -9.37 -9.93
CA GLN A 57 -3.42 -10.81 -9.99
C GLN A 57 -2.37 -11.68 -9.28
N HIS A 58 -1.13 -11.20 -9.17
CA HIS A 58 -0.01 -11.94 -8.60
C HIS A 58 0.75 -11.10 -7.57
N PRO A 59 1.34 -11.71 -6.54
CA PRO A 59 2.04 -10.99 -5.46
C PRO A 59 3.25 -10.19 -5.98
N GLU A 60 4.00 -10.69 -6.96
CA GLU A 60 5.14 -9.99 -7.57
C GLU A 60 4.69 -8.72 -8.29
N SER A 61 3.50 -8.77 -8.89
CA SER A 61 2.89 -7.63 -9.58
C SER A 61 2.50 -6.52 -8.60
N CYS A 62 2.21 -6.84 -7.34
CA CYS A 62 1.98 -5.84 -6.29
C CYS A 62 3.22 -4.97 -6.09
N VAL A 63 4.41 -5.57 -6.03
CA VAL A 63 5.67 -4.84 -5.83
C VAL A 63 5.96 -3.91 -7.02
N VAL A 64 5.78 -4.41 -8.25
CA VAL A 64 6.00 -3.61 -9.47
C VAL A 64 5.04 -2.41 -9.53
N ALA A 65 3.74 -2.65 -9.28
CA ALA A 65 2.73 -1.60 -9.29
C ALA A 65 2.99 -0.57 -8.16
N ALA A 66 3.34 -1.04 -6.97
CA ALA A 66 3.61 -0.18 -5.83
C ALA A 66 4.83 0.72 -6.07
N ARG A 67 5.92 0.21 -6.66
CA ARG A 67 7.08 1.04 -7.04
C ARG A 67 6.71 2.17 -8.00
N SER A 68 5.92 1.87 -9.01
CA SER A 68 5.42 2.89 -9.95
C SER A 68 4.61 3.97 -9.22
N LYS A 69 3.75 3.56 -8.28
CA LYS A 69 2.96 4.49 -7.47
C LYS A 69 3.83 5.31 -6.51
N ILE A 70 4.80 4.71 -5.81
CA ILE A 70 5.75 5.42 -4.94
C ILE A 70 6.49 6.49 -5.73
N ARG A 71 6.98 6.17 -6.94
CA ARG A 71 7.62 7.16 -7.82
C ARG A 71 6.71 8.34 -8.15
N PHE A 72 5.41 8.10 -8.31
CA PHE A 72 4.42 9.17 -8.50
C PHE A 72 4.21 9.99 -7.21
N LEU A 73 4.03 9.33 -6.06
CA LEU A 73 3.81 9.98 -4.75
C LEU A 73 5.00 10.85 -4.33
N ARG A 74 6.21 10.46 -4.71
CA ARG A 74 7.45 11.21 -4.46
C ARG A 74 7.64 12.43 -5.37
N ARG A 75 6.79 12.65 -6.38
CA ARG A 75 6.90 13.87 -7.21
C ARG A 75 6.69 15.08 -6.29
N PRO A 76 7.54 16.13 -6.37
CA PRO A 76 7.48 17.25 -5.43
C PRO A 76 6.09 17.86 -5.26
N THR A 77 5.37 18.03 -6.38
CA THR A 77 3.99 18.55 -6.39
C THR A 77 3.00 17.66 -5.65
N VAL A 78 3.18 16.34 -5.71
CA VAL A 78 2.30 15.37 -5.02
C VAL A 78 2.68 15.26 -3.55
N ALA A 79 3.98 15.18 -3.25
CA ALA A 79 4.49 15.12 -1.87
C ALA A 79 4.05 16.34 -1.05
N MET A 80 4.03 17.54 -1.65
CA MET A 80 3.52 18.75 -1.00
C MET A 80 2.04 18.63 -0.61
N LEU A 81 1.22 17.96 -1.42
CA LEU A 81 -0.20 17.74 -1.12
C LEU A 81 -0.39 16.69 -0.01
N LEU A 82 0.50 15.71 0.08
CA LEU A 82 0.44 14.65 1.09
C LEU A 82 0.99 15.09 2.46
N GLY A 83 1.93 16.03 2.50
CA GLY A 83 2.48 16.61 3.73
C GLY A 83 1.76 17.86 4.22
N GLY A 84 0.67 18.26 3.56
CA GLY A 84 -0.03 19.52 3.76
C GLY A 84 -1.20 19.46 4.73
N GLU A 85 -1.00 19.02 5.97
CA GLU A 85 -1.83 19.42 7.12
C GLU A 85 -0.91 19.71 8.32
N GLY A 86 -0.81 20.99 8.72
CA GLY A 86 -0.08 21.43 9.92
C GLY A 86 0.68 22.77 9.82
N GLN A 87 0.00 23.85 9.38
CA GLN A 87 0.17 25.16 10.04
C GLN A 87 -0.97 25.33 11.03
#